data_AF-A0A3P6PD92-F1
#
_entry.id   AF-A0A3P6PD92-F1
#
_cell.length_a   1.000
_cell.length_b   1.000
_cell.length_c   1.000
_cell.angle_alpha   90.00
_cell.angle_beta   90.00
_cell.angle_gamma   90.00
#
_symmetry.space_group_name_H-M   'P 1'
#
loop_
_entity.id
_entity.type
_entity.pdbx_description
1 polymer ?
#
loop_
_entity_poly.entity_id
_entity_poly.type
_entity_poly.pdbx_seq_one_letter_code
_entity_poly.pdbx_strand_id
1 'polypeptide(L)'
;MEVCQTVECIATSQKILSGMNFSVDPCTDFYSYACGNWIENHHIPPGTNSWTVFSELAQTAEFFAKELLGNLLFLRITPSSPRLFSIFPPNLAVGILHNSVAVLYSYGAKSLELRKISDIKRRIVLYL
;
A
#
# COMPACT_ATOMS: atom_id res chain seq x y z
N MET A 1 -25.53 22.59 -26.47
CA MET A 1 -24.49 21.81 -25.77
C MET A 1 -25.03 21.53 -24.38
N GLU A 2 -25.23 20.25 -24.05
CA GLU A 2 -25.74 19.84 -22.75
C GLU A 2 -24.56 19.54 -21.82
N VAL A 3 -24.66 19.94 -20.55
CA VAL A 3 -23.62 19.69 -19.54
C VAL A 3 -23.91 18.35 -18.86
N CYS A 4 -22.91 17.47 -18.79
CA CYS A 4 -23.03 16.20 -18.08
C CYS A 4 -23.13 16.42 -16.57
N GLN A 5 -24.18 15.89 -15.93
CA GLN A 5 -24.43 16.00 -14.49
C GLN A 5 -24.37 14.66 -13.75
N THR A 6 -23.82 13.61 -14.37
CA THR A 6 -23.62 12.34 -13.66
C THR A 6 -22.55 12.47 -12.59
N VAL A 7 -22.59 11.60 -11.58
CA VAL A 7 -21.63 11.63 -10.46
C VAL A 7 -20.20 11.43 -10.97
N GLU A 8 -20.02 10.58 -11.98
CA GLU A 8 -18.73 10.30 -12.62
C GLU A 8 -18.19 11.55 -13.32
N CYS A 9 -19.04 12.28 -14.05
CA CYS A 9 -18.66 13.54 -14.71
C CYS A 9 -18.25 14.59 -13.68
N ILE A 10 -19.04 14.76 -12.61
CA ILE A 10 -18.73 15.73 -11.56
C ILE A 10 -17.40 15.38 -10.88
N ALA A 11 -17.22 14.13 -10.45
CA ALA A 11 -15.99 13.68 -9.80
C ALA A 11 -14.75 13.82 -10.71
N THR A 12 -14.89 13.46 -11.98
CA THR A 12 -13.79 13.58 -12.96
C THR A 12 -13.45 15.05 -13.21
N SER A 13 -14.46 15.91 -13.38
CA SER A 13 -14.26 17.35 -13.58
C SER A 13 -13.54 17.99 -12.39
N GLN A 14 -13.89 17.62 -11.16
CA GLN A 14 -13.21 18.09 -9.96
C GLN A 14 -11.74 17.67 -9.93
N LYS A 15 -11.43 16.40 -10.29
CA LYS A 15 -10.05 15.92 -10.37
C LYS A 15 -9.24 16.73 -11.38
N ILE A 16 -9.78 17.01 -12.57
CA ILE A 16 -9.13 17.84 -13.58
C ILE A 16 -8.91 19.27 -13.06
N LEU A 17 -9.96 19.93 -12.59
CA LEU A 17 -9.90 21.32 -12.12
C LEU A 17 -8.93 21.51 -10.95
N SER A 18 -8.77 20.50 -10.09
CA SER A 18 -7.84 20.55 -8.95
C SER A 18 -6.36 20.61 -9.36
N GLY A 19 -6.01 20.08 -10.53
CA GLY A 19 -4.65 20.10 -11.05
C GLY A 19 -4.29 21.37 -11.82
N MET A 20 -5.30 22.13 -12.24
CA MET A 20 -5.13 23.32 -13.09
C MET A 20 -4.78 24.57 -12.27
N ASN A 21 -3.85 25.37 -12.79
CA ASN A 21 -3.52 26.69 -12.26
C ASN A 21 -4.10 27.79 -13.16
N PHE A 22 -5.24 28.35 -12.74
CA PHE A 22 -5.94 29.42 -13.48
C PHE A 22 -5.23 30.79 -13.47
N SER A 23 -4.11 30.93 -12.76
CA SER A 23 -3.33 32.17 -12.75
C SER A 23 -2.37 32.28 -13.94
N VAL A 24 -2.15 31.18 -14.66
CA VAL A 24 -1.27 31.12 -15.84
C VAL A 24 -2.11 31.28 -17.11
N ASP A 25 -1.65 32.05 -18.08
CA ASP A 25 -2.33 32.15 -19.38
C ASP A 25 -2.06 30.87 -20.22
N PRO A 26 -3.10 30.09 -20.57
CA PRO A 26 -2.95 28.87 -21.37
C PRO A 26 -2.36 29.12 -22.77
N CYS A 27 -2.48 30.34 -23.31
CA CYS A 27 -1.90 30.69 -24.61
C CYS A 27 -0.38 30.81 -24.55
N THR A 28 0.19 30.99 -23.35
CA THR A 28 1.63 31.17 -23.14
C THR A 28 2.30 29.92 -22.60
N ASP A 29 1.70 29.26 -21.61
CA ASP A 29 2.19 28.01 -21.02
C ASP A 29 1.02 27.13 -20.62
N PHE A 30 0.56 26.32 -21.59
CA PHE A 30 -0.52 25.38 -21.36
C PHE A 30 -0.17 24.30 -20.34
N TYR A 31 1.11 23.94 -20.18
CA TYR A 31 1.51 22.91 -19.25
C TYR A 31 1.37 23.39 -17.80
N SER A 32 1.88 24.58 -17.50
CA SER A 32 1.72 25.19 -16.17
C SER A 32 0.25 25.54 -15.88
N TYR A 33 -0.52 25.95 -16.88
CA TYR A 33 -1.97 26.13 -16.72
C TYR A 33 -2.70 24.82 -16.39
N ALA A 34 -2.41 23.73 -17.11
CA ALA A 34 -3.14 22.47 -16.94
C ALA A 34 -2.69 21.67 -15.70
N CYS A 35 -1.41 21.74 -15.34
CA CYS A 35 -0.79 20.86 -14.35
C CYS A 35 -0.12 21.60 -13.19
N GLY A 36 -0.06 22.94 -13.20
CA GLY A 36 0.73 23.71 -12.22
C GLY A 36 0.37 23.38 -10.78
N ASN A 37 -0.93 23.35 -10.45
CA ASN A 37 -1.38 23.00 -9.09
C ASN A 37 -1.15 21.52 -8.78
N TRP A 38 -1.19 20.62 -9.77
CA TRP A 38 -0.86 19.21 -9.55
C TRP A 38 0.60 19.06 -9.08
N ILE A 39 1.53 19.76 -9.74
CA ILE A 39 2.96 19.73 -9.42
C ILE A 39 3.22 20.27 -8.00
N GLU A 40 2.57 21.37 -7.61
CA GLU A 40 2.70 21.95 -6.27
C GLU A 40 2.23 21.00 -5.15
N ASN A 41 1.21 20.19 -5.43
CA ASN A 41 0.61 19.29 -4.45
C ASN A 41 1.22 17.87 -4.44
N HIS A 42 2.02 17.50 -5.44
CA HIS A 42 2.55 16.13 -5.61
C HIS A 42 4.07 16.10 -5.69
N HIS A 43 4.71 16.19 -4.52
CA HIS A 43 6.15 16.04 -4.37
C HIS A 43 6.62 14.61 -4.68
N ILE A 44 7.83 14.50 -5.24
CA ILE A 44 8.45 13.21 -5.56
C ILE A 44 8.72 12.42 -4.26
N PRO A 45 8.11 11.23 -4.07
CA PRO A 45 8.36 10.41 -2.89
C PRO A 45 9.81 9.90 -2.83
N PRO A 46 10.35 9.67 -1.62
CA PRO A 46 11.69 9.12 -1.47
C PRO A 46 11.80 7.75 -2.13
N GLY A 47 12.95 7.48 -2.75
CA GLY A 47 13.21 6.24 -3.48
C GLY A 47 12.69 6.24 -4.93
N THR A 48 12.11 7.35 -5.40
CA THR A 48 11.75 7.55 -6.80
C THR A 48 12.41 8.81 -7.36
N ASN A 49 12.67 8.83 -8.66
CA ASN A 49 13.29 9.98 -9.34
C ASN A 49 12.26 10.83 -10.09
N SER A 50 11.02 10.35 -10.21
CA SER A 50 9.95 10.99 -10.96
C SER A 50 8.61 10.59 -10.37
N TRP A 51 7.69 11.54 -10.28
CA TRP A 51 6.32 11.29 -9.88
C TRP A 51 5.36 11.82 -10.93
N THR A 52 4.46 10.96 -11.40
CA THR A 52 3.51 11.27 -12.47
C THR A 52 2.13 10.72 -12.10
N VAL A 53 1.10 11.09 -12.85
CA VAL A 53 -0.23 10.48 -12.74
C VAL A 53 -0.17 8.96 -12.94
N PHE A 54 0.74 8.47 -13.79
CA PHE A 54 0.96 7.03 -13.95
C PHE A 54 1.61 6.38 -12.73
N SER A 55 2.49 7.11 -12.02
CA SER A 55 3.09 6.65 -10.77
C SER A 55 2.01 6.48 -9.68
N GLU A 56 1.10 7.45 -9.56
CA GLU A 56 -0.06 7.38 -8.65
C GLU A 56 -0.97 6.18 -8.98
N LEU A 57 -1.27 5.99 -10.26
CA LEU A 57 -2.07 4.85 -10.73
C LEU A 57 -1.39 3.51 -10.46
N ALA A 58 -0.08 3.40 -10.74
CA ALA A 58 0.69 2.19 -10.50
C ALA A 58 0.74 1.83 -9.01
N GLN A 59 0.96 2.83 -8.14
CA GLN A 59 0.94 2.63 -6.70
C GLN A 59 -0.43 2.15 -6.20
N THR A 60 -1.51 2.71 -6.75
CA THR A 60 -2.89 2.29 -6.45
C THR A 60 -3.13 0.84 -6.91
N ALA A 61 -2.69 0.48 -8.11
CA ALA A 61 -2.82 -0.87 -8.63
C ALA A 61 -2.01 -1.89 -7.79
N GLU A 62 -0.79 -1.54 -7.40
CA GLU A 62 0.03 -2.37 -6.51
C GLU A 62 -0.62 -2.56 -5.14
N PHE A 63 -1.22 -1.51 -4.58
CA PHE A 63 -1.94 -1.59 -3.31
C PHE A 63 -3.08 -2.61 -3.40
N PHE A 64 -3.92 -2.51 -4.43
CA PHE A 64 -5.00 -3.47 -4.62
C PHE A 64 -4.49 -4.90 -4.87
N ALA A 65 -3.41 -5.07 -5.64
CA ALA A 65 -2.80 -6.38 -5.84
C ALA A 65 -2.31 -6.99 -4.51
N LYS A 66 -1.65 -6.19 -3.67
CA LYS A 66 -1.20 -6.61 -2.33
C LYS A 66 -2.36 -6.94 -1.40
N GLU A 67 -3.44 -6.16 -1.42
CA GLU A 67 -4.64 -6.45 -0.63
C GLU A 67 -5.28 -7.78 -1.04
N LEU A 68 -5.44 -8.02 -2.34
CA LEU A 68 -5.98 -9.28 -2.84
C LEU A 68 -5.11 -10.46 -2.42
N LEU A 69 -3.79 -10.35 -2.58
CA LEU A 69 -2.84 -11.39 -2.18
C LEU A 69 -2.79 -11.59 -0.66
N GLY A 70 -2.90 -10.51 0.12
CA GLY A 70 -2.94 -10.55 1.58
C GLY A 70 -4.21 -11.22 2.11
N ASN A 71 -5.36 -10.92 1.52
CA ASN A 71 -6.63 -11.57 1.83
C ASN A 71 -6.63 -13.06 1.40
N LEU A 72 -5.92 -13.40 0.33
CA LEU A 72 -5.67 -14.79 -0.08
C LEU A 72 -4.66 -15.51 0.82
N LEU A 73 -3.85 -14.79 1.61
CA LEU A 73 -2.87 -15.38 2.54
C LEU A 73 -3.50 -15.95 3.82
N PHE A 74 -4.83 -15.87 3.97
CA PHE A 74 -5.61 -16.75 4.88
C PHE A 74 -5.84 -18.15 4.29
N LEU A 75 -5.14 -18.53 3.22
CA LEU A 75 -5.01 -19.93 2.82
C LEU A 75 -3.94 -20.58 3.70
N ARG A 76 -4.34 -21.59 4.49
CA ARG A 76 -3.43 -22.52 5.17
C ARG A 76 -2.33 -22.93 4.18
N ILE A 77 -1.08 -22.56 4.44
CA ILE A 77 0.06 -23.19 3.77
C ILE A 77 0.15 -24.62 4.32
N THR A 78 -0.61 -25.55 3.74
CA THR A 78 -0.21 -26.96 3.75
C THR A 78 0.66 -27.15 2.52
N PRO A 79 2.00 -27.22 2.66
CA PRO A 79 2.86 -27.29 1.49
C PRO A 79 2.68 -28.64 0.78
N SER A 80 2.11 -28.61 -0.42
CA SER A 80 2.07 -29.75 -1.35
C SER A 80 3.30 -29.82 -2.27
N SER A 81 4.26 -28.88 -2.14
CA SER A 81 5.48 -28.85 -2.96
C SER A 81 6.75 -29.08 -2.11
N PRO A 82 7.52 -30.16 -2.34
CA PRO A 82 8.70 -30.52 -1.54
C PRO A 82 9.91 -29.58 -1.71
N ARG A 83 9.93 -28.71 -2.73
CA ARG A 83 11.06 -27.78 -2.98
C ARG A 83 11.12 -26.58 -2.02
N LEU A 84 10.03 -26.24 -1.34
CA LEU A 84 9.98 -25.14 -0.37
C LEU A 84 10.56 -25.52 1.01
N PHE A 85 10.80 -26.82 1.25
CA PHE A 85 11.31 -27.36 2.51
C PHE A 85 12.79 -27.04 2.78
N SER A 86 13.56 -26.64 1.75
CA SER A 86 14.98 -26.29 1.90
C SER A 86 15.23 -24.84 2.31
N ILE A 87 14.22 -23.96 2.18
CA ILE A 87 14.36 -22.52 2.48
C ILE A 87 13.75 -22.17 3.84
N PHE A 88 12.72 -22.89 4.28
CA PHE A 88 12.03 -22.62 5.55
C PHE A 88 11.98 -23.85 6.45
N PRO A 89 12.32 -23.73 7.76
CA PRO A 89 12.21 -24.85 8.68
C PRO A 89 10.74 -25.26 8.88
N PRO A 90 10.46 -26.55 9.11
CA PRO A 90 9.11 -27.13 9.10
C PRO A 90 8.14 -26.60 10.18
N ASN A 91 8.60 -25.71 11.05
CA ASN A 91 7.86 -25.20 12.21
C ASN A 91 7.58 -23.69 12.12
N LEU A 92 7.65 -23.09 10.93
CA LEU A 92 7.35 -21.68 10.74
C LEU A 92 5.84 -21.48 10.56
N ALA A 93 5.18 -20.85 11.54
CA ALA A 93 3.84 -20.32 11.38
C ALA A 93 3.96 -18.81 11.12
N VAL A 94 3.48 -18.32 9.98
CA VAL A 94 3.38 -16.88 9.74
C VAL A 94 1.98 -16.46 10.13
N GLY A 95 1.86 -15.52 11.08
CA GLY A 95 0.59 -14.97 11.54
C GLY A 95 0.56 -13.46 11.41
N ILE A 96 -0.60 -12.88 11.14
CA ILE A 96 -0.78 -11.42 11.12
C ILE A 96 -1.35 -10.99 12.48
N LEU A 97 -0.65 -10.11 13.19
CA LEU A 97 -1.18 -9.45 14.39
C LEU A 97 -1.24 -7.95 14.11
N HIS A 98 -2.43 -7.35 14.21
CA HIS A 98 -2.61 -5.90 14.07
C HIS A 98 -2.01 -5.32 12.77
N ASN A 99 -2.24 -5.99 11.63
CA ASN A 99 -1.74 -5.57 10.32
C ASN A 99 -0.20 -5.58 10.14
N SER A 100 0.52 -6.17 11.09
CA SER A 100 1.97 -6.43 10.99
C SER A 100 2.22 -7.93 10.81
N VAL A 101 3.14 -8.28 9.90
CA VAL A 101 3.59 -9.66 9.69
C VAL A 101 4.41 -10.09 10.91
N ALA A 102 3.89 -11.07 11.67
CA ALA A 102 4.61 -11.68 12.78
C ALA A 102 5.06 -13.09 12.36
N VAL A 103 6.38 -13.31 12.41
CA VAL A 103 6.95 -14.65 12.21
C VAL A 103 6.89 -15.39 13.55
N LEU A 104 5.98 -16.34 13.69
CA LEU A 104 5.85 -17.18 14.88
C LEU A 104 6.62 -18.49 14.64
N TYR A 105 7.83 -18.58 15.21
CA TYR A 105 8.54 -19.85 15.28
C TYR A 105 7.86 -20.77 16.29
N SER A 106 7.27 -21.87 15.84
CA SER A 106 6.74 -22.90 16.74
C SER A 106 7.88 -23.79 17.23
N TYR A 107 8.65 -23.31 18.21
CA TYR A 107 9.46 -24.22 19.01
C TYR A 107 8.53 -25.01 19.91
N GLY A 108 8.24 -26.26 19.51
CA GLY A 108 7.80 -27.38 20.33
C GLY A 108 6.79 -27.06 21.43
N ALA A 109 5.55 -27.52 21.21
CA ALA A 109 4.46 -27.58 22.19
C ALA A 109 4.90 -27.54 23.67
N LYS A 110 4.81 -26.37 24.29
CA LYS A 110 4.62 -26.22 25.73
C LYS A 110 3.52 -25.20 25.93
N SER A 111 2.41 -25.67 26.48
CA SER A 111 1.27 -24.88 26.91
C SER A 111 1.74 -23.73 27.81
N LEU A 112 1.93 -22.54 27.23
CA LEU A 112 2.05 -21.32 28.02
C LEU A 112 0.64 -20.78 28.22
N GLU A 113 0.22 -20.81 29.49
CA GLU A 113 -0.96 -20.11 29.96
C GLU A 113 -1.07 -18.70 29.38
N LEU A 114 -2.31 -18.30 29.11
CA LEU A 114 -2.74 -16.95 28.77
C LEU A 114 -2.32 -15.94 29.86
N ARG A 115 -1.04 -15.56 29.90
CA ARG A 115 -0.58 -14.40 30.66
C ARG A 115 -0.60 -13.17 29.75
N LYS A 116 -1.67 -12.38 29.98
CA LYS A 116 -1.91 -10.97 29.65
C LYS A 116 -0.95 -10.33 28.62
N ILE A 117 -1.55 -9.99 27.48
CA ILE A 117 -1.01 -9.23 26.33
C ILE A 117 -0.41 -7.86 26.71
N SER A 118 -0.47 -7.42 27.97
CA SER A 118 0.05 -6.13 28.43
C SER A 118 1.59 -6.06 28.54
N ASP A 119 2.31 -7.19 28.62
CA ASP A 119 3.77 -7.18 28.84
C ASP A 119 4.63 -7.29 27.57
N ILE A 120 4.04 -7.57 26.41
CA ILE A 120 4.78 -7.74 25.13
C ILE A 120 5.29 -6.40 24.55
N LYS A 121 4.71 -5.26 24.93
CA LYS A 121 5.14 -3.94 24.41
C LYS A 121 6.52 -3.47 24.89
N ARG A 122 7.17 -4.14 25.84
CA ARG A 122 8.47 -3.70 26.41
C ARG A 122 9.71 -4.46 25.94
N ARG A 123 9.60 -5.47 25.07
CA ARG A 123 10.74 -6.31 24.68
C ARG A 123 11.07 -6.35 23.19
N ILE A 124 10.43 -5.52 22.36
CA ILE A 124 10.87 -5.24 21.00
C ILE A 124 11.72 -3.96 21.02
N VAL A 125 12.86 -4.04 21.69
CA VAL A 125 14.03 -3.17 21.47
C VAL A 125 15.23 -4.07 21.67
N LEU A 126 16.19 -4.00 20.74
CA LEU A 126 17.45 -4.75 20.61
C LEU A 126 17.42 -5.87 19.58
N TYR A 127 17.56 -5.47 18.31
CA TYR A 127 18.57 -6.00 17.39
C TYR A 127 18.95 -4.87 16.41
N LEU A 128 19.75 -3.92 16.91
CA LEU A 128 20.88 -3.34 16.18
C LEU A 128 22.13 -4.04 16.71
#